data_AF-B8CEJ3-F1
#
_entry.id   AF-B8CEJ3-F1
#
_cell.length_a   1.000
_cell.length_b   1.000
_cell.length_c   1.000
_cell.angle_alpha   90.00
_cell.angle_beta   90.00
_cell.angle_gamma   90.00
#
_symmetry.space_group_name_H-M   'P 1'
#
loop_
_entity.id
_entity.type
_entity.pdbx_description
1 polymer ?
#
loop_
_entity_poly.entity_id
_entity_poly.type
_entity_poly.pdbx_seq_one_letter_code
_entity_poly.pdbx_strand_id
1 'polypeptide(L)'
;MALNPLGLAKLALVSACTATMAQSFSLPSTPRLAVSPTVLQSSSSSGETIIDGKPLIPSVNATIRGANKYGSSNNSTILTPSDAALKVGVRPTLEASKEVWQRAWKLHRFMMKPLHVWDGCQPSDSKLALACLWWKAITAYLDKSVTNIISAICNNSTTTTRKKKIRLIVMGGGYDTRSFKLLEQSLLQKSETPHHNLLERKRRSRRRWWQALRRKKDTIHNDTNNKSVFDSLPASNFDIESYELDLPTVVEAKRKLLDSRLFRRRPWLQGLSSEFPKLIPVDFNDVNATRAVLESIVLSDHEQQQQPVENIILFEGVMIYLDPGIPHALLALCSDVLLRNASSEGGQLCFADRLDNIPGGDEDLARVEMESTGWKLEDWLSKPGLARHMGVASLK
;
A
#
# COMPACT_ATOMS: atom_id res chain seq x y z
N MET A 1 57.31 -28.98 -27.30
CA MET A 1 56.87 -27.92 -26.37
C MET A 1 55.50 -27.46 -26.83
N ALA A 2 54.46 -27.95 -26.17
CA ALA A 2 53.07 -27.88 -26.60
C ALA A 2 52.33 -26.73 -25.90
N LEU A 3 51.49 -26.03 -26.66
CA LEU A 3 50.66 -24.90 -26.23
C LEU A 3 49.49 -25.37 -25.34
N ASN A 4 49.20 -24.56 -24.33
CA ASN A 4 48.32 -24.85 -23.20
C ASN A 4 46.84 -24.52 -23.53
N PRO A 5 45.88 -25.48 -23.50
CA PRO A 5 44.49 -25.24 -23.87
C PRO A 5 43.63 -25.07 -22.60
N LEU A 6 43.57 -23.86 -22.05
CA LEU A 6 42.72 -23.55 -20.89
C LEU A 6 41.94 -22.22 -21.02
N GLY A 7 41.76 -21.75 -22.25
CA GLY A 7 41.08 -20.48 -22.57
C GLY A 7 39.63 -20.58 -23.06
N LEU A 8 39.09 -21.77 -23.35
CA LEU A 8 37.82 -21.93 -24.10
C LEU A 8 36.71 -22.69 -23.36
N ALA A 9 36.87 -23.00 -22.08
CA ALA A 9 35.89 -23.76 -21.28
C ALA A 9 35.05 -22.93 -20.30
N LYS A 10 35.01 -21.59 -20.43
CA LYS A 10 34.22 -20.71 -19.54
C LYS A 10 33.00 -20.03 -20.18
N LEU A 11 32.68 -20.32 -21.44
CA LEU A 11 31.49 -19.76 -22.11
C LEU A 11 30.37 -20.76 -22.43
N ALA A 12 30.48 -22.03 -22.02
CA ALA A 12 29.49 -23.07 -22.34
C ALA A 12 28.68 -23.59 -21.13
N LEU A 13 28.72 -22.93 -19.97
CA LEU A 13 28.05 -23.41 -18.75
C LEU A 13 26.93 -22.50 -18.20
N VAL A 14 26.40 -21.57 -19.02
CA VAL A 14 25.24 -20.73 -18.66
C VAL A 14 24.02 -20.99 -19.56
N SER A 15 24.10 -21.94 -20.50
CA SER A 15 23.04 -22.24 -21.48
C SER A 15 22.40 -23.64 -21.30
N ALA A 16 22.36 -24.17 -20.07
CA ALA A 16 21.83 -25.51 -19.80
C ALA A 16 20.99 -25.60 -18.51
N CYS A 17 20.07 -24.66 -18.28
CA CYS A 17 19.05 -24.77 -17.21
C CYS A 17 17.63 -24.33 -17.63
N THR A 18 17.35 -24.26 -18.93
CA THR A 18 16.01 -23.97 -19.47
C THR A 18 15.64 -24.98 -20.55
N ALA A 19 15.56 -26.27 -20.21
CA ALA A 19 14.95 -27.30 -21.07
C ALA A 19 14.78 -28.65 -20.37
N THR A 20 14.01 -28.73 -19.27
CA THR A 20 13.43 -30.03 -18.85
C THR A 20 12.26 -29.82 -17.89
N MET A 21 11.04 -29.78 -18.45
CA MET A 21 9.80 -30.31 -17.85
C MET A 21 8.63 -29.91 -18.75
N ALA A 22 8.53 -30.61 -19.89
CA ALA A 22 7.32 -30.67 -20.69
C ALA A 22 7.02 -32.16 -20.91
N GLN A 23 6.40 -32.79 -19.92
CA GLN A 23 5.78 -34.11 -20.09
C GLN A 23 4.47 -34.16 -19.28
N SER A 24 3.39 -34.19 -20.04
CA SER A 24 2.20 -35.05 -19.87
C SER A 24 1.48 -35.06 -18.52
N PHE A 25 0.38 -34.31 -18.44
CA PHE A 25 -0.83 -34.78 -17.76
C PHE A 25 -2.03 -34.68 -18.74
N SER A 26 -2.51 -35.85 -19.16
CA SER A 26 -3.76 -36.06 -19.86
C SER A 26 -4.92 -35.84 -18.89
N LEU A 27 -5.86 -34.96 -19.27
CA LEU A 27 -7.15 -34.81 -18.60
C LEU A 27 -8.20 -35.69 -19.29
N PRO A 28 -9.12 -36.34 -18.55
CA PRO A 28 -10.20 -37.11 -19.13
C PRO A 28 -11.26 -36.18 -19.74
N SER A 29 -11.65 -36.52 -20.97
CA SER A 29 -12.74 -35.91 -21.73
C SER A 29 -14.11 -36.31 -21.17
N THR A 30 -14.87 -35.35 -20.63
CA THR A 30 -16.30 -35.50 -20.34
C THR A 30 -17.15 -34.99 -21.51
N PRO A 31 -18.28 -35.65 -21.81
CA PRO A 31 -19.10 -35.34 -22.98
C PRO A 31 -19.92 -34.05 -22.79
N ARG A 32 -19.94 -33.24 -23.84
CA ARG A 32 -20.71 -32.00 -23.94
C ARG A 32 -22.09 -32.33 -24.51
N LEU A 33 -23.13 -32.23 -23.69
CA LEU A 33 -24.52 -32.29 -24.15
C LEU A 33 -24.88 -31.00 -24.88
N ALA A 34 -25.39 -31.15 -26.10
CA ALA A 34 -25.91 -30.09 -26.93
C ALA A 34 -27.30 -29.66 -26.44
N VAL A 35 -27.48 -28.36 -26.20
CA VAL A 35 -28.79 -27.74 -26.07
C VAL A 35 -28.88 -26.64 -27.11
N SER A 36 -29.83 -26.78 -28.03
CA SER A 36 -30.14 -25.84 -29.10
C SER A 36 -30.76 -24.54 -28.54
N PRO A 37 -30.55 -23.38 -29.20
CA PRO A 37 -31.08 -22.12 -28.75
C PRO A 37 -32.52 -21.91 -29.23
N THR A 38 -33.40 -21.46 -28.33
CA THR A 38 -34.70 -20.89 -28.71
C THR A 38 -34.54 -19.38 -28.88
N VAL A 39 -34.80 -18.93 -30.10
CA VAL A 39 -34.85 -17.55 -30.55
C VAL A 39 -36.12 -16.89 -30.01
N LEU A 40 -35.99 -15.75 -29.33
CA LEU A 40 -37.08 -14.78 -29.18
C LEU A 40 -36.56 -13.41 -29.60
N GLN A 41 -37.08 -12.95 -30.73
CA GLN A 41 -36.88 -11.61 -31.28
C GLN A 41 -37.65 -10.59 -30.44
N SER A 42 -36.98 -9.51 -30.05
CA SER A 42 -37.64 -8.24 -29.72
C SER A 42 -36.87 -7.12 -30.42
N SER A 43 -37.52 -6.56 -31.44
CA SER A 43 -37.08 -5.44 -32.25
C SER A 43 -37.27 -4.13 -31.50
N SER A 44 -36.22 -3.31 -31.43
CA SER A 44 -36.32 -1.89 -31.15
C SER A 44 -35.39 -1.13 -32.09
N SER A 45 -36.03 -0.42 -33.02
CA SER A 45 -35.43 0.42 -34.06
C SER A 45 -34.86 1.71 -33.48
N SER A 46 -33.59 1.99 -33.74
CA SER A 46 -33.01 3.34 -33.65
C SER A 46 -32.25 3.61 -34.94
N GLY A 47 -32.75 4.57 -35.71
CA GLY A 47 -32.22 4.93 -37.03
C GLY A 47 -30.85 5.59 -36.95
N GLU A 48 -29.92 5.10 -37.76
CA GLU A 48 -28.67 5.78 -38.07
C GLU A 48 -28.86 6.64 -39.31
N THR A 49 -28.51 7.93 -39.19
CA THR A 49 -28.53 8.89 -40.30
C THR A 49 -27.14 8.84 -40.95
N ILE A 50 -27.09 8.41 -42.21
CA ILE A 50 -25.86 8.40 -43.02
C ILE A 50 -25.68 9.80 -43.63
N ILE A 51 -24.57 10.47 -43.32
CA ILE A 51 -24.11 11.65 -44.05
C ILE A 51 -22.66 11.39 -44.50
N ASP A 52 -22.45 11.46 -45.83
CA ASP A 52 -21.18 11.59 -46.54
C ASP A 52 -20.07 10.53 -46.36
N GLY A 53 -20.38 9.27 -46.71
CA GLY A 53 -19.52 8.44 -47.58
C GLY A 53 -18.04 8.20 -47.23
N LYS A 54 -17.56 8.53 -46.03
CA LYS A 54 -16.20 8.26 -45.57
C LYS A 54 -16.23 7.45 -44.27
N PRO A 55 -15.49 6.33 -44.18
CA PRO A 55 -15.37 5.58 -42.94
C PRO A 55 -14.63 6.44 -41.91
N LEU A 56 -15.37 6.91 -40.91
CA LEU A 56 -14.80 7.52 -39.70
C LEU A 56 -14.01 6.45 -38.96
N ILE A 57 -12.68 6.56 -39.01
CA ILE A 57 -11.80 5.83 -38.09
C ILE A 57 -12.18 6.31 -36.68
N PRO A 58 -12.67 5.44 -35.79
CA PRO A 58 -13.03 5.87 -34.45
C PRO A 58 -11.76 6.35 -33.76
N SER A 59 -11.70 7.66 -33.51
CA SER A 59 -10.72 8.25 -32.60
C SER A 59 -10.91 7.56 -31.26
N VAL A 60 -9.98 6.67 -30.91
CA VAL A 60 -9.91 6.06 -29.59
C VAL A 60 -9.44 7.14 -28.63
N ASN A 61 -10.33 8.08 -28.30
CA ASN A 61 -10.21 8.90 -27.12
C ASN A 61 -10.22 7.93 -25.96
N ALA A 62 -9.03 7.61 -25.45
CA ALA A 62 -8.87 6.83 -24.24
C ALA A 62 -9.48 7.61 -23.08
N THR A 63 -10.79 7.41 -22.87
CA THR A 63 -11.55 7.96 -21.77
C THR A 63 -10.90 7.45 -20.48
N ILE A 64 -10.16 8.33 -19.82
CA ILE A 64 -9.59 8.06 -18.49
C ILE A 64 -10.77 7.68 -17.59
N ARG A 65 -10.72 6.51 -16.95
CA ARG A 65 -11.73 6.10 -15.94
C ARG A 65 -11.92 7.25 -14.94
N GLY A 66 -13.12 7.82 -14.90
CA GLY A 66 -13.48 8.93 -14.02
C GLY A 66 -13.60 10.32 -14.67
N ALA A 67 -13.32 10.49 -15.97
CA ALA A 67 -13.44 11.79 -16.64
C ALA A 67 -14.84 12.42 -16.53
N ASN A 68 -15.90 11.61 -16.58
CA ASN A 68 -17.28 12.09 -16.39
C ASN A 68 -17.66 12.31 -14.92
N LYS A 69 -16.88 11.76 -13.97
CA LYS A 69 -17.14 11.87 -12.52
C LYS A 69 -16.40 13.06 -11.90
N TYR A 70 -15.39 13.62 -12.55
CA TYR A 70 -14.49 14.64 -11.98
C TYR A 70 -14.34 15.83 -12.95
N GLY A 71 -15.16 16.87 -12.73
CA GLY A 71 -15.17 18.10 -13.54
C GLY A 71 -13.85 18.90 -13.51
N SER A 72 -13.73 19.86 -14.44
CA SER A 72 -12.52 20.67 -14.70
C SER A 72 -12.12 21.65 -13.59
N SER A 73 -12.97 21.87 -12.59
CA SER A 73 -12.81 22.89 -11.54
C SER A 73 -11.97 22.46 -10.33
N ASN A 74 -11.52 21.20 -10.24
CA ASN A 74 -10.93 20.63 -9.01
C ASN A 74 -9.38 20.64 -8.92
N ASN A 75 -8.68 21.42 -9.74
CA ASN A 75 -7.20 21.44 -9.79
C ASN A 75 -6.54 22.69 -9.17
N SER A 76 -7.30 23.63 -8.61
CA SER A 76 -6.80 24.97 -8.24
C SER A 76 -6.27 25.14 -6.81
N THR A 77 -6.21 24.09 -5.99
CA THR A 77 -5.73 24.13 -4.58
C THR A 77 -4.40 23.39 -4.36
N ILE A 78 -3.68 23.07 -5.43
CA ILE A 78 -2.41 22.34 -5.35
C ILE A 78 -1.32 23.28 -4.81
N LEU A 79 -0.77 22.99 -3.63
CA LEU A 79 0.44 23.64 -3.12
C LEU A 79 1.56 23.56 -4.16
N THR A 80 2.33 24.64 -4.32
CA THR A 80 3.51 24.57 -5.18
C THR A 80 4.48 23.52 -4.63
N PRO A 81 5.29 22.85 -5.48
CA PRO A 81 6.32 21.92 -5.00
C PRO A 81 7.24 22.53 -3.94
N SER A 82 7.49 23.84 -4.00
CA SER A 82 8.23 24.58 -2.99
C SER A 82 7.50 24.61 -1.64
N ASP A 83 6.21 24.95 -1.63
CA ASP A 83 5.40 25.01 -0.41
C ASP A 83 5.25 23.63 0.23
N ALA A 84 5.05 22.60 -0.59
CA ALA A 84 4.99 21.21 -0.12
C ALA A 84 6.31 20.77 0.53
N ALA A 85 7.46 21.14 -0.05
CA ALA A 85 8.78 20.84 0.50
C ALA A 85 9.01 21.56 1.84
N LEU A 86 8.65 22.84 1.93
CA LEU A 86 8.72 23.61 3.17
C LEU A 86 7.84 22.99 4.27
N LYS A 87 6.59 22.60 3.96
CA LYS A 87 5.66 21.99 4.92
C LYS A 87 6.21 20.68 5.52
N VAL A 88 6.95 19.89 4.74
CA VAL A 88 7.55 18.63 5.21
C VAL A 88 8.99 18.77 5.72
N GLY A 89 9.52 19.99 5.84
CA GLY A 89 10.85 20.27 6.38
C GLY A 89 12.00 19.81 5.48
N VAL A 90 11.79 19.73 4.16
CA VAL A 90 12.84 19.42 3.18
C VAL A 90 13.16 20.65 2.34
N ARG A 91 14.43 20.78 1.92
CA ARG A 91 14.83 21.89 1.04
C ARG A 91 13.98 21.84 -0.24
N PRO A 92 13.30 22.94 -0.62
CA PRO A 92 12.61 23.03 -1.90
C PRO A 92 13.54 22.63 -3.04
N THR A 93 13.09 21.71 -3.88
CA THR A 93 13.75 21.51 -5.16
C THR A 93 13.61 22.80 -5.97
N LEU A 94 14.66 23.19 -6.70
CA LEU A 94 14.54 24.28 -7.67
C LEU A 94 13.32 24.03 -8.55
N GLU A 95 12.37 24.97 -8.56
CA GLU A 95 11.21 24.87 -9.44
C GLU A 95 11.70 24.90 -10.88
N ALA A 96 11.71 23.73 -11.50
CA ALA A 96 11.97 23.60 -12.91
C ALA A 96 10.87 24.35 -13.66
N SER A 97 11.26 25.22 -14.60
CA SER A 97 10.29 25.85 -15.48
C SER A 97 9.47 24.80 -16.22
N LYS A 98 8.30 25.19 -16.74
CA LYS A 98 7.45 24.31 -17.55
C LYS A 98 8.25 23.66 -18.68
N GLU A 99 9.15 24.41 -19.32
CA GLU A 99 10.04 23.93 -20.38
C GLU A 99 11.04 22.90 -19.86
N VAL A 100 11.61 23.12 -18.67
CA VAL A 100 12.52 22.15 -18.03
C VAL A 100 11.78 20.86 -17.68
N TRP A 101 10.58 20.94 -17.11
CA TRP A 101 9.74 19.77 -16.86
C TRP A 101 9.37 19.04 -18.15
N GLN A 102 8.97 19.76 -19.19
CA GLN A 102 8.66 19.16 -20.49
C GLN A 102 9.90 18.50 -21.12
N ARG A 103 11.08 19.13 -21.02
CA ARG A 103 12.35 18.55 -21.47
C ARG A 103 12.72 17.32 -20.65
N ALA A 104 12.59 17.37 -19.33
CA ALA A 104 12.83 16.24 -18.44
C ALA A 104 11.88 15.07 -18.76
N TRP A 105 10.59 15.34 -18.99
CA TRP A 105 9.62 14.32 -19.39
C TRP A 105 9.89 13.77 -20.80
N LYS A 106 10.27 14.62 -21.76
CA LYS A 106 10.68 14.18 -23.10
C LYS A 106 11.93 13.31 -23.05
N LEU A 107 12.94 13.73 -22.27
CA LEU A 107 14.18 13.01 -22.08
C LEU A 107 13.95 11.69 -21.33
N HIS A 108 13.14 11.69 -20.27
CA HIS A 108 12.71 10.48 -19.57
C HIS A 108 12.00 9.53 -20.55
N ARG A 109 11.02 10.01 -21.32
CA ARG A 109 10.33 9.19 -22.32
C ARG A 109 11.27 8.65 -23.40
N PHE A 110 12.28 9.42 -23.78
CA PHE A 110 13.34 8.99 -24.68
C PHE A 110 14.22 7.91 -24.04
N MET A 111 14.65 8.09 -22.80
CA MET A 111 15.50 7.17 -22.02
C MET A 111 14.78 5.88 -21.60
N MET A 112 13.46 5.94 -21.37
CA MET A 112 12.70 4.73 -21.03
C MET A 112 12.67 3.74 -22.19
N LYS A 113 12.75 4.20 -23.45
CA LYS A 113 12.81 3.29 -24.62
C LYS A 113 13.99 2.31 -24.55
N PRO A 114 15.26 2.75 -24.44
CA PRO A 114 16.40 1.83 -24.30
C PRO A 114 16.39 1.09 -22.95
N LEU A 115 15.93 1.71 -21.86
CA LEU A 115 15.84 1.03 -20.56
C LEU A 115 14.83 -0.13 -20.58
N HIS A 116 13.78 -0.04 -21.41
CA HIS A 116 12.81 -1.11 -21.61
C HIS A 116 13.21 -2.12 -22.70
N VAL A 117 14.31 -1.95 -23.43
CA VAL A 117 14.76 -2.98 -24.40
C VAL A 117 15.07 -4.32 -23.71
N TRP A 118 15.44 -4.27 -22.43
CA TRP A 118 15.72 -5.44 -21.60
C TRP A 118 14.67 -5.70 -20.51
N ASP A 119 13.61 -4.89 -20.45
CA ASP A 119 12.50 -5.05 -19.53
C ASP A 119 11.27 -5.51 -20.33
N GLY A 120 10.70 -6.66 -19.98
CA GLY A 120 9.50 -7.19 -20.66
C GLY A 120 8.25 -6.32 -20.47
N CYS A 121 8.30 -5.28 -19.63
CA CYS A 121 7.21 -4.31 -19.43
C CYS A 121 7.22 -3.25 -20.55
N GLN A 122 6.12 -3.11 -21.29
CA GLN A 122 6.06 -2.27 -22.48
C GLN A 122 5.90 -0.76 -22.16
N PRO A 123 6.29 0.16 -23.07
CA PRO A 123 6.23 1.62 -22.86
C PRO A 123 4.83 2.21 -22.56
N SER A 124 3.74 1.50 -22.86
CA SER A 124 2.37 1.84 -22.42
C SER A 124 2.24 1.90 -20.90
N ASP A 125 3.17 1.26 -20.19
CA ASP A 125 3.22 1.16 -18.73
C ASP A 125 4.01 2.31 -18.08
N SER A 126 4.44 3.32 -18.85
CA SER A 126 5.07 4.53 -18.27
C SER A 126 4.14 5.28 -17.29
N LYS A 127 2.81 5.19 -17.49
CA LYS A 127 1.81 5.63 -16.50
C LYS A 127 1.82 4.76 -15.24
N LEU A 128 2.10 3.47 -15.37
CA LEU A 128 2.23 2.52 -14.26
C LEU A 128 3.50 2.81 -13.46
N ALA A 129 4.63 3.15 -14.09
CA ALA A 129 5.85 3.55 -13.38
C ALA A 129 5.61 4.80 -12.51
N LEU A 130 4.90 5.79 -13.06
CA LEU A 130 4.50 6.98 -12.31
C LEU A 130 3.53 6.63 -11.17
N ALA A 131 2.49 5.83 -11.44
CA ALA A 131 1.58 5.31 -10.41
C ALA A 131 2.33 4.54 -9.30
N CYS A 132 3.32 3.74 -9.65
CA CYS A 132 4.18 3.03 -8.71
C CYS A 132 5.02 3.98 -7.84
N LEU A 133 5.57 5.07 -8.42
CA LEU A 133 6.24 6.11 -7.63
C LEU A 133 5.25 6.80 -6.69
N TRP A 134 4.03 7.05 -7.14
CA TRP A 134 2.98 7.64 -6.32
C TRP A 134 2.54 6.73 -5.17
N TRP A 135 2.34 5.44 -5.43
CA TRP A 135 2.04 4.45 -4.39
C TRP A 135 3.19 4.36 -3.41
N LYS A 136 4.44 4.32 -3.87
CA LYS A 136 5.62 4.35 -2.97
C LYS A 136 5.66 5.58 -2.07
N ALA A 137 5.30 6.76 -2.59
CA ALA A 137 5.25 7.99 -1.79
C ALA A 137 4.15 7.95 -0.72
N ILE A 138 2.95 7.44 -1.07
CA ILE A 138 1.85 7.25 -0.12
C ILE A 138 2.24 6.27 0.97
N THR A 139 2.74 5.09 0.57
CA THR A 139 3.21 4.08 1.51
C THR A 139 4.33 4.62 2.40
N ALA A 140 5.23 5.46 1.88
CA ALA A 140 6.29 6.08 2.68
C ALA A 140 5.75 7.09 3.71
N TYR A 141 4.75 7.90 3.36
CA TYR A 141 4.08 8.79 4.30
C TYR A 141 3.43 7.97 5.43
N LEU A 142 2.62 6.97 5.08
CA LEU A 142 1.94 6.13 6.06
C LEU A 142 2.91 5.33 6.93
N ASP A 143 3.96 4.75 6.34
CA ASP A 143 5.02 4.03 7.09
C ASP A 143 5.68 4.98 8.11
N LYS A 144 5.87 6.26 7.76
CA LYS A 144 6.39 7.30 8.67
C LYS A 144 5.40 7.67 9.75
N SER A 145 4.14 7.93 9.41
CA SER A 145 3.10 8.28 10.38
C SER A 145 2.89 7.18 11.41
N VAL A 146 2.76 5.92 10.96
CA VAL A 146 2.65 4.76 11.86
C VAL A 146 3.88 4.63 12.76
N THR A 147 5.08 4.82 12.21
CA THR A 147 6.32 4.77 13.00
C THR A 147 6.39 5.88 14.05
N ASN A 148 5.97 7.09 13.70
CA ASN A 148 5.93 8.23 14.62
C ASN A 148 4.95 7.98 15.76
N ILE A 149 3.74 7.49 15.45
CA ILE A 149 2.73 7.12 16.45
C ILE A 149 3.27 6.05 17.40
N ILE A 150 3.82 4.95 16.87
CA ILE A 150 4.40 3.89 17.71
C ILE A 150 5.51 4.44 18.60
N SER A 151 6.36 5.33 18.06
CA SER A 151 7.44 5.96 18.83
C SER A 151 6.90 6.85 19.94
N ALA A 152 5.85 7.63 19.67
CA ALA A 152 5.19 8.48 20.66
C ALA A 152 4.56 7.64 21.79
N ILE A 153 3.85 6.58 21.44
CA ILE A 153 3.29 5.60 22.40
C ILE A 153 4.40 5.03 23.30
N CYS A 154 5.52 4.61 22.69
CA CYS A 154 6.65 4.04 23.42
C CYS A 154 7.36 5.07 24.34
N ASN A 155 7.44 6.33 23.92
CA ASN A 155 8.15 7.38 24.66
C ASN A 155 7.33 7.98 25.81
N ASN A 156 6.00 8.01 25.68
CA ASN A 156 5.12 8.55 26.73
C ASN A 156 5.06 7.65 27.98
N SER A 157 5.54 6.40 27.88
CA SER A 157 5.64 5.44 28.99
C SER A 157 6.84 5.76 29.90
N THR A 158 6.74 6.82 30.69
CA THR A 158 7.83 7.28 31.58
C THR A 158 8.07 6.39 32.81
N THR A 159 7.17 5.44 33.12
CA THR A 159 7.16 4.78 34.45
C THR A 159 7.03 3.26 34.46
N THR A 160 6.75 2.60 33.33
CA THR A 160 6.55 1.14 33.32
C THR A 160 7.59 0.42 32.46
N THR A 161 8.31 -0.52 33.08
CA THR A 161 9.21 -1.49 32.41
C THR A 161 8.48 -2.51 31.53
N ARG A 162 7.15 -2.44 31.46
CA ARG A 162 6.30 -3.35 30.69
C ARG A 162 6.23 -2.90 29.23
N LYS A 163 6.32 -3.87 28.32
CA LYS A 163 6.12 -3.64 26.89
C LYS A 163 4.70 -3.14 26.64
N LYS A 164 4.54 -2.10 25.83
CA LYS A 164 3.23 -1.62 25.41
C LYS A 164 2.64 -2.56 24.36
N LYS A 165 1.35 -2.81 24.43
CA LYS A 165 0.64 -3.58 23.42
C LYS A 165 0.02 -2.63 22.41
N ILE A 166 0.39 -2.79 21.14
CA ILE A 166 -0.11 -1.96 20.04
C ILE A 166 -0.90 -2.86 19.10
N ARG A 167 -2.09 -2.42 18.70
CA ARG A 167 -2.92 -3.07 17.69
C ARG A 167 -2.97 -2.22 16.44
N LEU A 168 -2.48 -2.75 15.33
CA LEU A 168 -2.63 -2.17 14.01
C LEU A 168 -3.84 -2.79 13.30
N ILE A 169 -4.81 -1.97 12.91
CA ILE A 169 -6.01 -2.37 12.18
C ILE A 169 -5.94 -1.73 10.79
N VAL A 170 -5.60 -2.53 9.78
CA VAL A 170 -5.52 -2.07 8.39
C VAL A 170 -6.86 -2.31 7.71
N MET A 171 -7.56 -1.22 7.41
CA MET A 171 -8.78 -1.20 6.64
C MET A 171 -8.41 -1.24 5.16
N GLY A 172 -8.87 -2.24 4.42
CA GLY A 172 -8.50 -2.51 3.03
C GLY A 172 -7.05 -2.95 2.89
N GLY A 173 -6.68 -3.99 3.65
CA GLY A 173 -5.29 -4.46 3.75
C GLY A 173 -4.67 -4.98 2.45
N GLY A 174 -5.47 -5.25 1.41
CA GLY A 174 -5.03 -5.62 0.07
C GLY A 174 -3.85 -6.59 0.08
N TYR A 175 -2.76 -6.20 -0.59
CA TYR A 175 -1.48 -6.92 -0.54
C TYR A 175 -0.42 -6.18 0.29
N ASP A 176 -0.86 -5.39 1.26
CA ASP A 176 0.05 -4.68 2.15
C ASP A 176 0.97 -5.65 2.90
N THR A 177 2.17 -5.17 3.19
CA THR A 177 3.23 -5.91 3.88
C THR A 177 3.69 -5.25 5.17
N ARG A 178 3.09 -4.13 5.59
CA ARG A 178 3.47 -3.36 6.79
C ARG A 178 3.41 -4.18 8.05
N SER A 179 2.37 -5.00 8.22
CA SER A 179 2.20 -5.88 9.37
C SER A 179 3.41 -6.80 9.52
N PHE A 180 3.86 -7.40 8.42
CA PHE A 180 5.08 -8.23 8.40
C PHE A 180 6.36 -7.44 8.62
N LYS A 181 6.47 -6.20 8.10
CA LYS A 181 7.66 -5.35 8.34
C LYS A 181 7.78 -5.02 9.84
N LEU A 182 6.67 -4.68 10.48
CA LEU A 182 6.60 -4.38 11.91
C LEU A 182 6.88 -5.62 12.76
N LEU A 183 6.26 -6.76 12.41
CA LEU A 183 6.54 -8.02 13.09
C LEU A 183 8.01 -8.43 12.97
N GLU A 184 8.60 -8.37 11.77
CA GLU A 184 10.02 -8.68 11.58
C GLU A 184 10.92 -7.79 12.44
N GLN A 185 10.57 -6.50 12.60
CA GLN A 185 11.29 -5.58 13.47
C GLN A 185 11.20 -6.00 14.94
N SER A 186 10.05 -6.47 15.42
CA SER A 186 9.88 -7.03 16.77
C SER A 186 10.67 -8.34 16.95
N LEU A 187 10.61 -9.25 15.98
CA LEU A 187 11.32 -10.54 16.00
C LEU A 187 12.85 -10.40 15.95
N LEU A 188 13.36 -9.36 15.28
CA LEU A 188 14.80 -9.06 15.20
C LEU A 188 15.44 -8.80 16.56
N GLN A 189 14.67 -8.68 17.63
CA GLN A 189 15.19 -8.50 18.99
C GLN A 189 15.08 -9.75 19.86
N LYS A 190 14.26 -10.71 19.47
CA LYS A 190 14.11 -11.98 20.18
C LYS A 190 15.15 -12.94 19.61
N SER A 191 16.29 -13.11 20.29
CA SER A 191 17.37 -14.02 19.86
C SER A 191 16.89 -15.47 19.73
N GLU A 192 15.86 -15.83 20.48
CA GLU A 192 15.17 -17.13 20.45
C GLU A 192 14.29 -17.33 19.22
N THR A 193 14.12 -16.31 18.37
CA THR A 193 13.32 -16.43 17.15
C THR A 193 13.84 -17.56 16.26
N PRO A 194 12.99 -18.49 15.81
CA PRO A 194 13.40 -19.50 14.85
C PRO A 194 14.05 -18.88 13.61
N HIS A 195 15.22 -19.39 13.22
CA HIS A 195 16.00 -18.84 12.11
C HIS A 195 16.41 -17.36 12.27
N HIS A 196 16.59 -16.86 13.49
CA HIS A 196 17.04 -15.48 13.79
C HIS A 196 18.27 -15.07 12.95
N ASN A 197 19.28 -15.93 12.85
CA ASN A 197 20.49 -15.68 12.05
C ASN A 197 20.19 -15.41 10.57
N LEU A 198 19.17 -16.06 10.00
CA LEU A 198 18.77 -15.85 8.61
C LEU A 198 18.04 -14.52 8.44
N LEU A 199 17.17 -14.16 9.39
CA LEU A 199 16.49 -12.86 9.45
C LEU A 199 17.51 -11.72 9.55
N GLU A 200 18.48 -11.84 10.47
CA GLU A 200 19.59 -10.89 10.60
C GLU A 200 20.40 -10.78 9.30
N ARG A 201 20.80 -11.92 8.72
CA ARG A 201 21.58 -11.95 7.47
C ARG A 201 20.84 -11.25 6.34
N LYS A 202 19.53 -11.48 6.20
CA LYS A 202 18.70 -10.83 5.18
C LYS A 202 18.64 -9.32 5.38
N ARG A 203 18.52 -8.86 6.63
CA ARG A 203 18.58 -7.43 6.98
C ARG A 203 19.94 -6.82 6.61
N ARG A 204 21.04 -7.49 6.97
CA ARG A 204 22.41 -7.07 6.63
C ARG A 204 22.63 -7.01 5.11
N SER A 205 22.19 -8.03 4.37
CA SER A 205 22.31 -8.07 2.90
C SER A 205 21.57 -6.92 2.23
N ARG A 206 20.34 -6.59 2.69
CA ARG A 206 19.60 -5.42 2.19
C ARG A 206 20.39 -4.14 2.41
N ARG A 207 20.95 -3.93 3.61
CA ARG A 207 21.78 -2.75 3.92
C ARG A 207 23.01 -2.66 3.03
N ARG A 208 23.73 -3.77 2.84
CA ARG A 208 24.92 -3.82 1.97
C ARG A 208 24.62 -3.51 0.52
N TRP A 209 23.52 -4.05 -0.03
CA TRP A 209 23.13 -3.78 -1.42
C TRP A 209 22.80 -2.30 -1.64
N TRP A 210 22.06 -1.69 -0.71
CA TRP A 210 21.79 -0.24 -0.75
C TRP A 210 23.04 0.60 -0.58
N GLN A 211 23.95 0.23 0.32
CA GLN A 211 25.24 0.90 0.49
C GLN A 211 26.12 0.76 -0.77
N ALA A 212 26.12 -0.40 -1.42
CA ALA A 212 26.88 -0.63 -2.66
C ALA A 212 26.35 0.21 -3.83
N LEU A 213 25.03 0.35 -3.96
CA LEU A 213 24.41 1.26 -4.93
C LEU A 213 24.77 2.73 -4.66
N ARG A 214 24.93 3.11 -3.39
CA ARG A 214 25.32 4.46 -2.97
C ARG A 214 26.78 4.81 -3.22
N ARG A 215 27.71 3.87 -3.07
CA ARG A 215 29.13 4.12 -3.38
C ARG A 215 29.37 4.53 -4.85
N LYS A 216 28.39 4.31 -5.73
CA LYS A 216 28.40 4.77 -7.12
C LYS A 216 27.75 6.14 -7.35
N LYS A 217 27.12 6.75 -6.34
CA LYS A 217 26.21 7.89 -6.50
C LYS A 217 26.33 8.94 -5.37
N ASP A 218 27.56 9.27 -4.96
CA ASP A 218 27.98 10.57 -4.39
C ASP A 218 28.75 10.53 -3.06
N THR A 219 29.87 11.25 -3.10
CA THR A 219 30.75 11.70 -2.02
C THR A 219 30.17 12.91 -1.25
N ILE A 220 28.95 13.37 -1.55
CA ILE A 220 28.41 14.63 -0.99
C ILE A 220 26.90 14.50 -0.75
N HIS A 221 26.49 13.93 0.39
CA HIS A 221 25.36 14.42 1.21
C HIS A 221 25.03 13.50 2.40
N ASN A 222 24.60 14.12 3.49
CA ASN A 222 24.44 13.57 4.84
C ASN A 222 23.60 12.29 4.93
N ASP A 223 24.04 11.42 5.84
CA ASP A 223 23.85 9.97 5.85
C ASP A 223 22.58 9.46 6.58
N THR A 224 21.60 10.32 6.87
CA THR A 224 20.49 9.98 7.79
C THR A 224 19.22 9.42 7.12
N ASN A 225 19.05 9.51 5.79
CA ASN A 225 17.72 9.39 5.17
C ASN A 225 17.27 8.03 4.58
N ASN A 226 18.07 6.96 4.58
CA ASN A 226 17.68 5.71 3.88
C ASN A 226 17.59 4.44 4.73
N LYS A 227 17.48 4.54 6.05
CA LYS A 227 17.03 3.38 6.85
C LYS A 227 15.53 3.17 6.59
N SER A 228 15.05 1.92 6.62
CA SER A 228 13.60 1.68 6.61
C SER A 228 13.00 2.50 7.74
N VAL A 229 11.84 3.13 7.55
CA VAL A 229 11.27 3.98 8.61
C VAL A 229 11.03 3.14 9.88
N PHE A 230 10.61 1.88 9.71
CA PHE A 230 10.50 0.92 10.81
C PHE A 230 11.83 0.52 11.48
N ASP A 231 13.00 0.71 10.84
CA ASP A 231 14.29 0.40 11.46
C ASP A 231 14.59 1.32 12.65
N SER A 232 13.98 2.52 12.72
CA SER A 232 14.16 3.46 13.83
C SER A 232 13.31 3.13 15.05
N LEU A 233 12.37 2.19 14.94
CA LEU A 233 11.50 1.83 16.07
C LEU A 233 12.29 1.13 17.18
N PRO A 234 12.09 1.54 18.46
CA PRO A 234 12.63 0.83 19.60
C PRO A 234 11.81 -0.45 19.81
N ALA A 235 12.12 -1.49 19.03
CA ALA A 235 11.33 -2.73 19.02
C ALA A 235 11.30 -3.51 20.35
N SER A 236 12.03 -3.03 21.38
CA SER A 236 12.08 -3.66 22.71
C SER A 236 10.90 -3.26 23.57
N ASN A 237 10.18 -2.22 23.16
CA ASN A 237 9.25 -1.51 24.00
C ASN A 237 7.79 -1.80 23.65
N PHE A 238 7.53 -2.58 22.59
CA PHE A 238 6.16 -2.92 22.20
C PHE A 238 6.00 -4.34 21.65
N ASP A 239 4.82 -4.89 21.87
CA ASP A 239 4.29 -6.06 21.18
C ASP A 239 3.20 -5.60 20.20
N ILE A 240 3.24 -6.13 18.97
CA ILE A 240 2.35 -5.72 17.89
C ILE A 240 1.34 -6.83 17.56
N GLU A 241 0.07 -6.50 17.60
CA GLU A 241 -0.99 -7.26 16.94
C GLU A 241 -1.37 -6.59 15.63
N SER A 242 -1.74 -7.36 14.61
CA SER A 242 -2.16 -6.81 13.33
C SER A 242 -3.37 -7.54 12.78
N TYR A 243 -4.38 -6.74 12.44
CA TYR A 243 -5.62 -7.15 11.81
C TYR A 243 -5.69 -6.49 10.44
N GLU A 244 -6.02 -7.24 9.41
CA GLU A 244 -6.18 -6.72 8.06
C GLU A 244 -7.56 -7.12 7.54
N LEU A 245 -8.37 -6.10 7.29
CA LEU A 245 -9.77 -6.22 6.90
C LEU A 245 -9.85 -5.94 5.40
N ASP A 246 -10.50 -6.80 4.64
CA ASP A 246 -10.71 -6.61 3.20
C ASP A 246 -11.89 -7.47 2.70
N LEU A 247 -12.28 -7.29 1.44
CA LEU A 247 -13.29 -8.11 0.79
C LEU A 247 -12.95 -9.61 0.91
N PRO A 248 -13.95 -10.49 1.04
CA PRO A 248 -13.72 -11.93 1.21
C PRO A 248 -12.79 -12.54 0.16
N THR A 249 -12.96 -12.14 -1.10
CA THR A 249 -12.15 -12.61 -2.24
C THR A 249 -10.69 -12.14 -2.15
N VAL A 250 -10.44 -10.92 -1.66
CA VAL A 250 -9.10 -10.38 -1.48
C VAL A 250 -8.39 -11.06 -0.31
N VAL A 251 -9.09 -11.27 0.81
CA VAL A 251 -8.58 -12.02 1.96
C VAL A 251 -8.18 -13.45 1.57
N GLU A 252 -9.03 -14.15 0.81
CA GLU A 252 -8.73 -15.50 0.34
C GLU A 252 -7.49 -15.54 -0.56
N ALA A 253 -7.40 -14.60 -1.52
CA ALA A 253 -6.25 -14.49 -2.41
C ALA A 253 -4.96 -14.16 -1.65
N LYS A 254 -5.02 -13.27 -0.66
CA LYS A 254 -3.89 -12.93 0.20
C LYS A 254 -3.43 -14.16 0.98
N ARG A 255 -4.34 -14.89 1.62
CA ARG A 255 -4.02 -16.13 2.37
C ARG A 255 -3.24 -17.13 1.50
N LYS A 256 -3.74 -17.41 0.29
CA LYS A 256 -3.06 -18.25 -0.71
C LYS A 256 -1.64 -17.76 -1.02
N LEU A 257 -1.44 -16.44 -1.15
CA LEU A 257 -0.11 -15.85 -1.42
C LEU A 257 0.84 -15.98 -0.22
N LEU A 258 0.33 -15.80 1.00
CA LEU A 258 1.11 -15.94 2.22
C LEU A 258 1.63 -17.38 2.34
N ASP A 259 0.73 -18.36 2.20
CA ASP A 259 1.02 -19.78 2.34
C ASP A 259 1.97 -20.29 1.24
N SER A 260 1.64 -19.99 -0.02
CA SER A 260 2.40 -20.51 -1.16
C SER A 260 3.75 -19.82 -1.38
N ARG A 261 3.92 -18.56 -0.92
CA ARG A 261 5.11 -17.76 -1.24
C ARG A 261 5.79 -17.14 -0.04
N LEU A 262 5.06 -16.41 0.81
CA LEU A 262 5.70 -15.59 1.84
C LEU A 262 6.39 -16.45 2.89
N PHE A 263 5.67 -17.40 3.49
CA PHE A 263 6.19 -18.25 4.57
C PHE A 263 7.29 -19.20 4.09
N ARG A 264 7.22 -19.66 2.84
CA ARG A 264 8.32 -20.41 2.21
C ARG A 264 9.60 -19.57 2.09
N ARG A 265 9.48 -18.27 1.80
CA ARG A 265 10.63 -17.34 1.63
C ARG A 265 11.09 -16.67 2.93
N ARG A 266 10.34 -16.87 4.03
CA ARG A 266 10.57 -16.28 5.35
C ARG A 266 10.31 -17.33 6.44
N PRO A 267 11.20 -18.33 6.60
CA PRO A 267 10.99 -19.44 7.52
C PRO A 267 10.79 -19.00 8.98
N TRP A 268 11.41 -17.89 9.39
CA TRP A 268 11.22 -17.29 10.72
C TRP A 268 9.79 -16.80 11.01
N LEU A 269 8.92 -16.75 9.99
CA LEU A 269 7.50 -16.42 10.15
C LEU A 269 6.58 -17.65 10.13
N GLN A 270 7.10 -18.85 9.83
CA GLN A 270 6.26 -20.04 9.68
C GLN A 270 5.54 -20.42 10.97
N GLY A 271 6.18 -20.25 12.13
CA GLY A 271 5.54 -20.50 13.43
C GLY A 271 4.42 -19.52 13.79
N LEU A 272 4.23 -18.45 13.00
CA LEU A 272 3.24 -17.40 13.21
C LEU A 272 2.19 -17.35 12.10
N SER A 273 2.27 -18.27 11.12
CA SER A 273 1.49 -18.18 9.88
C SER A 273 -0.02 -18.30 10.08
N SER A 274 -0.46 -19.03 11.10
CA SER A 274 -1.88 -19.19 11.44
C SER A 274 -2.47 -17.98 12.17
N GLU A 275 -1.63 -17.11 12.73
CA GLU A 275 -2.05 -16.08 13.68
C GLU A 275 -1.70 -14.66 13.25
N PHE A 276 -0.87 -14.48 12.20
CA PHE A 276 -0.37 -13.16 11.85
C PHE A 276 -0.15 -12.91 10.34
N PRO A 277 -0.66 -11.78 9.79
CA PRO A 277 -1.71 -10.94 10.37
C PRO A 277 -3.04 -11.68 10.41
N LYS A 278 -3.94 -11.27 11.30
CA LYS A 278 -5.30 -11.80 11.35
C LYS A 278 -6.08 -11.21 10.18
N LEU A 279 -6.30 -12.02 9.14
CA LEU A 279 -7.02 -11.62 7.93
C LEU A 279 -8.53 -11.83 8.13
N ILE A 280 -9.31 -10.75 8.10
CA ILE A 280 -10.75 -10.79 8.37
C ILE A 280 -11.53 -10.33 7.14
N PRO A 281 -12.43 -11.17 6.59
CA PRO A 281 -13.26 -10.81 5.46
C PRO A 281 -14.39 -9.86 5.88
N VAL A 282 -14.55 -8.73 5.18
CA VAL A 282 -15.62 -7.76 5.43
C VAL A 282 -15.86 -6.89 4.19
N ASP A 283 -17.11 -6.49 3.95
CA ASP A 283 -17.47 -5.46 2.97
C ASP A 283 -17.72 -4.14 3.71
N PHE A 284 -16.93 -3.12 3.38
CA PHE A 284 -17.03 -1.81 4.05
C PHE A 284 -18.27 -1.01 3.66
N ASN A 285 -18.98 -1.38 2.58
CA ASN A 285 -20.30 -0.79 2.31
C ASN A 285 -21.38 -1.34 3.26
N ASP A 286 -21.14 -2.49 3.91
CA ASP A 286 -21.95 -2.96 5.04
C ASP A 286 -21.35 -2.45 6.36
N VAL A 287 -21.80 -1.24 6.74
CA VAL A 287 -21.35 -0.56 7.96
C VAL A 287 -21.66 -1.37 9.23
N ASN A 288 -22.75 -2.14 9.24
CA ASN A 288 -23.13 -2.95 10.41
C ASN A 288 -22.24 -4.18 10.54
N ALA A 289 -21.96 -4.88 9.44
CA ALA A 289 -21.00 -5.98 9.45
C ALA A 289 -19.60 -5.48 9.84
N THR A 290 -19.20 -4.32 9.31
CA THR A 290 -17.93 -3.68 9.67
C THR A 290 -17.86 -3.33 11.16
N ARG A 291 -18.95 -2.80 11.73
CA ARG A 291 -19.07 -2.52 13.16
C ARG A 291 -18.87 -3.79 13.98
N ALA A 292 -19.62 -4.85 13.68
CA ALA A 292 -19.53 -6.11 14.41
C ALA A 292 -18.11 -6.68 14.41
N VAL A 293 -17.43 -6.63 13.25
CA VAL A 293 -16.03 -7.02 13.13
C VAL A 293 -15.13 -6.14 14.00
N LEU A 294 -15.25 -4.81 13.91
CA LEU A 294 -14.38 -3.91 14.66
C LEU A 294 -14.60 -4.03 16.17
N GLU A 295 -15.85 -4.15 16.61
CA GLU A 295 -16.20 -4.41 18.02
C GLU A 295 -15.60 -5.74 18.51
N SER A 296 -15.65 -6.80 17.69
CA SER A 296 -15.00 -8.08 18.04
C SER A 296 -13.49 -7.97 18.19
N ILE A 297 -12.84 -7.06 17.46
CA ILE A 297 -11.40 -6.84 17.53
C ILE A 297 -11.03 -5.98 18.74
N VAL A 298 -11.75 -4.89 18.94
CA VAL A 298 -11.40 -3.84 19.91
C VAL A 298 -11.90 -4.19 21.32
N LEU A 299 -13.10 -4.76 21.44
CA LEU A 299 -13.74 -5.02 22.72
C LEU A 299 -13.45 -6.42 23.29
N SER A 300 -12.82 -7.31 22.51
CA SER A 300 -12.47 -8.66 22.99
C SER A 300 -11.38 -8.70 24.07
N ASP A 301 -10.67 -7.58 24.30
CA ASP A 301 -9.61 -7.51 25.30
C ASP A 301 -10.11 -7.38 26.74
N HIS A 302 -11.39 -7.04 26.95
CA HIS A 302 -11.91 -6.68 28.27
C HIS A 302 -11.81 -7.79 29.33
N GLU A 303 -11.81 -9.06 28.92
CA GLU A 303 -11.86 -10.17 29.88
C GLU A 303 -10.48 -10.76 30.22
N GLN A 304 -9.44 -10.49 29.43
CA GLN A 304 -8.19 -11.27 29.51
C GLN A 304 -6.91 -10.44 29.71
N GLN A 305 -6.94 -9.12 29.54
CA GLN A 305 -5.71 -8.33 29.48
C GLN A 305 -5.57 -7.32 30.61
N GLN A 306 -4.50 -7.48 31.40
CA GLN A 306 -4.11 -6.53 32.46
C GLN A 306 -3.45 -5.25 31.92
N GLN A 307 -3.28 -5.12 30.60
CA GLN A 307 -2.56 -3.99 29.99
C GLN A 307 -3.43 -3.29 28.95
N PRO A 308 -3.46 -1.94 28.93
CA PRO A 308 -4.17 -1.18 27.92
C PRO A 308 -3.54 -1.44 26.55
N VAL A 309 -4.40 -1.53 25.53
CA VAL A 309 -4.00 -1.74 24.13
C VAL A 309 -4.18 -0.44 23.37
N GLU A 310 -3.12 0.01 22.71
CA GLU A 310 -3.13 1.21 21.87
C GLU A 310 -3.53 0.85 20.44
N ASN A 311 -4.57 1.49 19.92
CA ASN A 311 -5.17 1.13 18.64
C ASN A 311 -4.76 2.13 17.54
N ILE A 312 -4.24 1.62 16.42
CA ILE A 312 -3.91 2.39 15.22
C ILE A 312 -4.77 1.86 14.07
N ILE A 313 -5.71 2.67 13.58
CA ILE A 313 -6.54 2.38 12.42
C ILE A 313 -5.90 3.02 11.18
N LEU A 314 -5.88 2.28 10.07
CA LEU A 314 -5.19 2.70 8.86
C LEU A 314 -6.04 2.49 7.61
N PHE A 315 -6.25 3.55 6.83
CA PHE A 315 -6.87 3.49 5.50
C PHE A 315 -5.88 3.91 4.41
N GLU A 316 -5.72 3.10 3.36
CA GLU A 316 -4.88 3.47 2.20
C GLU A 316 -5.59 3.15 0.88
N GLY A 317 -6.16 4.18 0.24
CA GLY A 317 -6.83 4.04 -1.05
C GLY A 317 -8.03 3.09 -1.02
N VAL A 318 -8.82 3.15 0.04
CA VAL A 318 -10.02 2.33 0.27
C VAL A 318 -11.27 3.16 0.07
N MET A 319 -11.38 4.29 0.77
CA MET A 319 -12.55 5.16 0.78
C MET A 319 -12.89 5.69 -0.62
N ILE A 320 -11.89 5.83 -1.49
CA ILE A 320 -12.06 6.18 -2.92
C ILE A 320 -12.98 5.23 -3.70
N TYR A 321 -13.19 4.01 -3.22
CA TYR A 321 -13.98 2.96 -3.90
C TYR A 321 -15.32 2.69 -3.23
N LEU A 322 -15.62 3.35 -2.11
CA LEU A 322 -16.85 3.11 -1.35
C LEU A 322 -18.01 3.98 -1.85
N ASP A 323 -19.23 3.58 -1.51
CA ASP A 323 -20.43 4.34 -1.85
C ASP A 323 -20.45 5.71 -1.15
N PRO A 324 -21.13 6.73 -1.72
CA PRO A 324 -21.24 8.05 -1.10
C PRO A 324 -21.78 7.96 0.34
N GLY A 325 -21.11 8.66 1.26
CA GLY A 325 -21.47 8.67 2.69
C GLY A 325 -20.83 7.55 3.52
N ILE A 326 -20.40 6.45 2.90
CA ILE A 326 -19.72 5.36 3.61
C ILE A 326 -18.40 5.80 4.26
N PRO A 327 -17.51 6.60 3.61
CA PRO A 327 -16.29 7.07 4.26
C PRO A 327 -16.54 7.81 5.58
N HIS A 328 -17.52 8.72 5.61
CA HIS A 328 -17.93 9.44 6.82
C HIS A 328 -18.45 8.47 7.89
N ALA A 329 -19.33 7.55 7.52
CA ALA A 329 -19.89 6.56 8.43
C ALA A 329 -18.81 5.64 9.04
N LEU A 330 -17.79 5.26 8.26
CA LEU A 330 -16.67 4.47 8.74
C LEU A 330 -15.78 5.24 9.73
N LEU A 331 -15.48 6.51 9.44
CA LEU A 331 -14.73 7.37 10.36
C LEU A 331 -15.45 7.49 11.72
N ALA A 332 -16.75 7.76 11.69
CA ALA A 332 -17.59 7.86 12.89
C ALA A 332 -17.73 6.52 13.63
N LEU A 333 -17.87 5.41 12.89
CA LEU A 333 -17.90 4.06 13.47
C LEU A 333 -16.59 3.75 14.19
N CYS A 334 -15.44 4.02 13.55
CA CYS A 334 -14.14 3.74 14.12
C CYS A 334 -13.91 4.46 15.45
N SER A 335 -14.26 5.75 15.54
CA SER A 335 -14.15 6.50 16.79
C SER A 335 -15.11 6.00 17.86
N ASP A 336 -16.38 5.77 17.51
CA ASP A 336 -17.40 5.26 18.43
C ASP A 336 -17.03 3.90 19.03
N VAL A 337 -16.51 2.96 18.23
CA VAL A 337 -16.06 1.66 18.73
C VAL A 337 -14.85 1.80 19.67
N LEU A 338 -13.91 2.69 19.37
CA LEU A 338 -12.76 2.94 20.23
C LEU A 338 -13.16 3.63 21.55
N LEU A 339 -14.11 4.57 21.53
CA LEU A 339 -14.62 5.25 22.72
C LEU A 339 -15.34 4.29 23.68
N ARG A 340 -15.96 3.24 23.16
CA ARG A 340 -16.60 2.19 23.98
C ARG A 340 -15.59 1.31 24.70
N ASN A 341 -14.34 1.27 24.24
CA ASN A 341 -13.29 0.49 24.88
C ASN A 341 -12.72 1.26 26.09
N ALA A 342 -13.30 1.01 27.26
CA ALA A 342 -12.86 1.62 28.52
C ALA A 342 -11.39 1.34 28.89
N SER A 343 -10.76 0.35 28.26
CA SER A 343 -9.36 -0.03 28.48
C SER A 343 -8.38 0.64 27.51
N SER A 344 -8.86 1.40 26.53
CA SER A 344 -8.01 2.07 25.54
C SER A 344 -7.47 3.39 26.10
N GLU A 345 -6.15 3.57 26.13
CA GLU A 345 -5.51 4.86 26.50
C GLU A 345 -5.72 5.93 25.39
N GLY A 346 -6.07 5.51 24.17
CA GLY A 346 -6.41 6.38 23.07
C GLY A 346 -6.66 5.61 21.77
N GLY A 347 -6.80 6.35 20.68
CA GLY A 347 -6.95 5.81 19.34
C GLY A 347 -6.26 6.72 18.33
N GLN A 348 -5.61 6.12 17.34
CA GLN A 348 -4.89 6.84 16.31
C GLN A 348 -5.42 6.42 14.94
N LEU A 349 -5.62 7.38 14.06
CA LEU A 349 -6.08 7.19 12.69
C LEU A 349 -5.00 7.71 11.74
N CYS A 350 -4.57 6.86 10.82
CA CYS A 350 -3.76 7.23 9.68
C CYS A 350 -4.55 6.99 8.41
N PHE A 351 -4.50 7.92 7.47
CA PHE A 351 -5.15 7.70 6.18
C PHE A 351 -4.37 8.31 5.02
N ALA A 352 -4.50 7.67 3.85
CA ALA A 352 -4.11 8.21 2.57
C ALA A 352 -5.19 7.84 1.55
N ASP A 353 -6.19 8.70 1.41
CA ASP A 353 -7.43 8.38 0.74
C ASP A 353 -8.10 9.59 0.09
N ARG A 354 -9.35 9.43 -0.33
CA ARG A 354 -10.21 10.52 -0.79
C ARG A 354 -11.46 10.58 0.07
N LEU A 355 -11.77 11.81 0.43
CA LEU A 355 -12.96 12.18 1.19
C LEU A 355 -13.74 13.12 0.27
N ASP A 356 -14.85 12.66 -0.29
CA ASP A 356 -15.56 13.37 -1.36
C ASP A 356 -16.17 14.71 -0.91
N ASN A 357 -16.43 14.84 0.40
CA ASN A 357 -16.89 16.05 1.08
C ASN A 357 -15.79 17.09 1.32
N ILE A 358 -14.51 16.78 1.03
CA ILE A 358 -13.38 17.70 1.18
C ILE A 358 -12.83 17.99 -0.23
N PRO A 359 -13.46 18.90 -1.00
CA PRO A 359 -12.97 19.26 -2.32
C PRO A 359 -11.61 19.95 -2.21
N GLY A 360 -10.73 19.68 -3.18
CA GLY A 360 -9.44 20.37 -3.27
C GLY A 360 -8.44 20.10 -2.14
N GLY A 361 -8.73 19.21 -1.19
CA GLY A 361 -7.87 18.98 -0.03
C GLY A 361 -7.83 20.15 0.96
N ASP A 362 -8.94 20.89 1.06
CA ASP A 362 -9.16 21.95 2.04
C ASP A 362 -8.98 21.43 3.48
N GLU A 363 -8.01 22.00 4.21
CA GLU A 363 -7.64 21.57 5.56
C GLU A 363 -8.69 21.95 6.62
N ASP A 364 -9.43 23.06 6.43
CA ASP A 364 -10.46 23.49 7.36
C ASP A 364 -11.69 22.60 7.26
N LEU A 365 -12.11 22.25 6.02
CA LEU A 365 -13.16 21.25 5.81
C LEU A 365 -12.74 19.87 6.33
N ALA A 366 -11.46 19.51 6.19
CA ALA A 366 -10.94 18.28 6.77
C ALA A 366 -11.02 18.27 8.30
N ARG A 367 -10.70 19.39 8.95
CA ARG A 367 -10.81 19.53 10.40
C ARG A 367 -12.26 19.38 10.85
N VAL A 368 -13.20 20.04 10.17
CA VAL A 368 -14.65 19.92 10.46
C VAL A 368 -15.13 18.49 10.31
N GLU A 369 -14.73 17.81 9.23
CA GLU A 369 -15.12 16.42 8.99
C GLU A 369 -14.58 15.47 10.08
N MET A 370 -13.30 15.59 10.41
CA MET A 370 -12.67 14.78 11.45
C MET A 370 -13.32 15.02 12.81
N GLU A 371 -13.55 16.29 13.17
CA GLU A 371 -14.21 16.64 14.44
C GLU A 371 -15.64 16.12 14.52
N SER A 372 -16.39 16.19 13.42
CA SER A 372 -17.77 15.67 13.35
C SER A 372 -17.83 14.14 13.51
N THR A 373 -16.75 13.44 13.18
CA THR A 373 -16.63 11.99 13.26
C THR A 373 -15.85 11.52 14.50
N GLY A 374 -15.63 12.39 15.49
CA GLY A 374 -15.00 12.03 16.77
C GLY A 374 -13.46 11.99 16.76
N TRP A 375 -12.84 12.60 15.75
CA TRP A 375 -11.39 12.66 15.58
C TRP A 375 -10.86 14.09 15.70
N LYS A 376 -9.64 14.22 16.23
CA LYS A 376 -8.86 15.46 16.24
C LYS A 376 -7.77 15.37 15.19
N LEU A 377 -7.87 16.17 14.13
CA LEU A 377 -6.86 16.21 13.06
C LEU A 377 -5.53 16.77 13.57
N GLU A 378 -4.45 15.99 13.45
CA GLU A 378 -3.10 16.33 13.91
C GLU A 378 -2.17 16.73 12.75
N ASP A 379 -2.23 15.97 11.65
CA ASP A 379 -1.46 16.23 10.43
C ASP A 379 -2.37 16.12 9.21
N TRP A 380 -2.14 16.99 8.24
CA TRP A 380 -2.87 17.03 6.98
C TRP A 380 -1.97 17.43 5.83
N LEU A 381 -1.97 16.60 4.81
CA LEU A 381 -1.25 16.81 3.57
C LEU A 381 -2.19 16.57 2.40
N SER A 382 -2.60 17.67 1.77
CA SER A 382 -3.33 17.65 0.50
C SER A 382 -2.41 17.22 -0.64
N LYS A 383 -2.98 16.51 -1.61
CA LYS A 383 -2.24 15.95 -2.74
C LYS A 383 -3.06 15.99 -4.03
N PRO A 384 -2.42 16.25 -5.19
CA PRO A 384 -3.07 16.04 -6.47
C PRO A 384 -3.32 14.55 -6.75
N GLY A 385 -4.47 14.21 -7.34
CA GLY A 385 -4.77 12.86 -7.82
C GLY A 385 -6.10 12.29 -7.32
N LEU A 386 -6.19 10.95 -7.30
CA LEU A 386 -7.37 10.20 -6.84
C LEU A 386 -7.40 10.09 -5.31
N ALA A 387 -6.34 9.59 -4.67
CA ALA A 387 -6.13 9.74 -3.24
C ALA A 387 -5.58 11.14 -2.99
N ARG A 388 -6.45 12.03 -2.53
CA ARG A 388 -6.19 13.48 -2.43
C ARG A 388 -5.73 13.92 -1.06
N HIS A 389 -5.89 13.07 -0.06
CA HIS A 389 -5.80 13.44 1.32
C HIS A 389 -4.92 12.44 2.04
N MET A 390 -3.89 12.93 2.72
CA MET A 390 -3.12 12.15 3.66
C MET A 390 -3.21 12.84 5.01
N GLY A 391 -3.38 12.09 6.08
CA GLY A 391 -3.46 12.69 7.39
C GLY A 391 -3.29 11.72 8.54
N VAL A 392 -3.12 12.33 9.71
CA VAL A 392 -3.08 11.67 11.01
C VAL A 392 -4.07 12.37 11.92
N ALA A 393 -4.86 11.61 12.65
CA ALA A 393 -5.79 12.12 13.64
C ALA A 393 -5.75 11.27 14.91
N SER A 394 -5.96 11.90 16.06
CA SER A 394 -6.13 11.23 17.35
C SER A 394 -7.60 11.21 17.76
N LEU A 395 -7.99 10.19 18.52
CA LEU A 395 -9.33 10.10 19.09
C LEU A 395 -9.56 11.28 20.05
N LYS A 396 -10.74 11.90 19.98
CA LYS A 396 -11.08 13.10 20.76
C LYS A 396 -11.42 12.82 22.22
#